data_AF-A0A7J9QCQ9-F1
#
_entry.id   AF-A0A7J9QCQ9-F1
#
_cell.length_a   1.000
_cell.length_b   1.000
_cell.length_c   1.000
_cell.angle_alpha   90.00
_cell.angle_beta   90.00
_cell.angle_gamma   90.00
#
_symmetry.space_group_name_H-M   'P 1'
#
loop_
_entity.id
_entity.type
_entity.pdbx_description
1 polymer ?
#
loop_
_entity_poly.entity_id
_entity_poly.type
_entity_poly.pdbx_seq_one_letter_code
_entity_poly.pdbx_strand_id
1 'polypeptide(L)' 'MDSKTDLQKSTLEQFDNYKHLISAEIELIQRILEIRQNFSGSDDLDRLVEPIMRRITQIRSEKREVEKNLFLF' A
#
# COMPACT_ATOMS: atom_id res chain seq x y z
N MET A 1 14.62 14.21 28.66
CA MET A 1 14.05 13.81 27.36
C MET A 1 12.84 12.97 27.67
N ASP A 2 11.65 13.49 27.36
CA ASP A 2 10.37 12.88 27.77
C ASP A 2 10.00 11.76 26.81
N SER A 3 10.24 10.51 27.23
CA SER A 3 9.95 9.29 26.47
C SER A 3 8.49 9.20 25.98
N LYS A 4 7.58 9.94 26.62
CA LYS A 4 6.17 10.05 26.22
C LYS A 4 5.99 10.79 24.89
N THR A 5 6.78 11.84 24.65
CA THR A 5 6.74 12.63 23.41
C THR A 5 7.33 11.86 22.24
N ASP A 6 8.41 11.10 22.49
CA ASP A 6 9.05 10.26 21.47
C ASP A 6 8.12 9.10 21.03
N LEU A 7 7.39 8.50 21.97
CA LEU A 7 6.40 7.47 21.67
C LEU A 7 5.24 8.03 20.83
N GLN A 8 4.69 9.19 21.21
CA GLN A 8 3.62 9.86 20.46
C GLN A 8 4.04 10.20 19.02
N LYS A 9 5.28 10.68 18.85
CA LYS A 9 5.85 10.97 17.53
C LYS A 9 5.97 9.70 16.69
N SER A 10 6.48 8.61 17.26
CA SER A 10 6.58 7.32 16.58
C SER A 10 5.22 6.77 16.15
N THR A 11 4.20 6.89 17.00
CA THR A 11 2.83 6.48 16.66
C THR A 11 2.26 7.30 15.50
N LEU A 12 2.47 8.63 15.51
CA LEU A 12 2.00 9.49 14.41
C LEU A 12 2.68 9.14 13.08
N GLU A 13 4.00 8.91 13.10
CA GLU A 13 4.76 8.47 11.92
C GLU A 13 4.24 7.14 11.37
N GLN A 14 3.86 6.20 12.24
CA GLN A 14 3.26 4.93 11.83
C GLN A 14 1.87 5.12 11.19
N PHE A 15 1.03 6.01 11.73
CA PHE A 15 -0.26 6.35 11.12
C PHE A 15 -0.10 7.00 9.74
N ASP A 16 0.87 7.91 9.60
CA ASP A 16 1.13 8.53 8.31
C ASP A 16 1.67 7.50 7.32
N ASN A 17 2.57 6.61 7.72
CA ASN A 17 2.99 5.48 6.88
C ASN A 17 1.79 4.61 6.46
N TYR A 18 0.88 4.29 7.38
CA TYR A 18 -0.33 3.53 7.07
C TYR A 18 -1.21 4.22 6.02
N LYS A 19 -1.42 5.54 6.13
CA LYS A 19 -2.15 6.33 5.13
C LYS A 19 -1.47 6.28 3.76
N HIS A 20 -0.15 6.45 3.70
CA HIS A 20 0.60 6.36 2.44
C HIS A 20 0.44 5.00 1.78
N LEU A 21 0.50 3.91 2.55
CA LEU A 21 0.28 2.56 2.04
C LEU A 21 -1.13 2.35 1.49
N ILE A 22 -2.16 2.89 2.15
CA ILE A 22 -3.54 2.84 1.63
C ILE A 22 -3.64 3.61 0.31
N SER A 23 -3.13 4.83 0.24
CA SER A 23 -3.17 5.65 -0.99
C SER A 23 -2.45 4.94 -2.14
N ALA A 24 -1.25 4.40 -1.89
CA ALA A 24 -0.50 3.65 -2.88
C ALA A 24 -1.24 2.40 -3.39
N GLU A 25 -1.92 1.65 -2.51
CA GLU A 25 -2.73 0.51 -2.95
C GLU A 25 -3.87 0.96 -3.88
N ILE A 26 -4.58 2.04 -3.53
CA ILE A 26 -5.68 2.58 -4.34
C ILE A 26 -5.19 3.00 -5.72
N GLU A 27 -4.09 3.74 -5.79
CA GLU A 27 -3.48 4.18 -7.05
C GLU A 27 -3.06 2.99 -7.94
N LEU A 28 -2.47 1.95 -7.35
CA LEU A 28 -2.07 0.75 -8.11
C LEU A 28 -3.29 -0.05 -8.61
N ILE A 29 -4.37 -0.12 -7.83
CA ILE A 29 -5.63 -0.74 -8.28
C ILE A 29 -6.22 0.05 -9.45
N GLN A 30 -6.28 1.38 -9.33
CA GLN A 30 -6.72 2.26 -10.42
C GLN A 30 -5.86 2.05 -11.67
N ARG A 31 -4.53 1.95 -11.51
CA ARG A 31 -3.62 1.71 -12.62
C ARG A 31 -3.86 0.37 -13.32
N ILE A 32 -4.18 -0.68 -12.58
CA ILE A 32 -4.57 -1.97 -13.17
C ILE A 32 -5.84 -1.84 -14.00
N LEU A 33 -6.84 -1.09 -13.50
CA LEU A 33 -8.10 -0.88 -14.24
C LEU A 33 -7.83 -0.13 -15.56
N GLU A 34 -7.02 0.93 -15.52
CA GLU A 34 -6.60 1.66 -16.73
C GLU A 34 -5.87 0.77 -17.73
N ILE A 35 -4.92 -0.05 -17.27
CA ILE A 35 -4.17 -0.96 -18.14
C ILE A 35 -5.12 -1.97 -18.78
N ARG A 36 -6.02 -2.57 -18.01
CA ARG A 36 -7.01 -3.53 -18.54
C ARG A 36 -7.92 -2.88 -19.59
N GLN A 37 -8.29 -1.63 -19.40
CA GLN A 37 -9.10 -0.89 -20.37
C GLN A 37 -8.31 -0.59 -21.65
N ASN A 38 -7.06 -0.14 -21.53
CA ASN A 38 -6.24 0.31 -22.65
C ASN A 38 -5.59 -0.82 -23.45
N PHE A 39 -5.34 -1.96 -22.81
CA PHE A 39 -4.66 -3.14 -23.39
C PHE A 39 -5.61 -4.34 -23.53
N SER A 40 -6.92 -4.10 -23.59
CA SER A 40 -7.92 -5.16 -23.77
C SER A 40 -7.63 -5.96 -25.05
N GLY A 41 -7.39 -7.28 -24.91
CA GLY A 41 -7.06 -8.18 -26.01
C GLY A 41 -5.60 -8.17 -26.46
N SER A 42 -4.71 -7.47 -25.74
CA SER A 42 -3.26 -7.52 -25.96
C SER A 42 -2.61 -8.62 -25.13
N ASP A 43 -1.69 -9.37 -25.75
CA ASP A 43 -0.84 -10.35 -25.07
C ASP A 43 0.07 -9.72 -23.99
N ASP A 44 0.29 -8.40 -24.04
CA ASP A 44 1.10 -7.68 -23.06
C ASP A 44 0.35 -7.38 -21.76
N LEU A 45 -0.97 -7.58 -21.71
CA LEU A 45 -1.80 -7.21 -20.56
C LEU A 45 -1.30 -7.85 -19.26
N ASP A 46 -1.10 -9.16 -19.26
CA ASP A 46 -0.65 -9.88 -18.06
C ASP A 46 0.75 -9.44 -17.63
N ARG A 47 1.64 -9.20 -18.60
CA ARG A 47 3.00 -8.72 -18.36
C ARG A 47 3.02 -7.34 -17.69
N LEU A 48 2.05 -6.48 -18.01
CA LEU A 48 1.91 -5.15 -17.42
C LEU A 48 1.22 -5.19 -16.04
N VAL A 49 0.23 -6.07 -15.85
CA VAL A 49 -0.57 -6.16 -14.61
C VAL A 49 0.17 -6.91 -13.50
N GLU A 50 0.88 -8.00 -13.82
CA GLU A 50 1.57 -8.86 -12.85
C GLU A 50 2.51 -8.12 -11.88
N PRO A 51 3.44 -7.24 -12.33
CA PRO A 51 4.32 -6.52 -11.40
C PRO A 51 3.54 -5.59 -10.45
N ILE A 52 2.41 -5.02 -10.91
CA ILE A 52 1.56 -4.15 -10.10
C ILE A 52 0.83 -4.96 -9.03
N MET A 53 0.29 -6.13 -9.41
CA MET A 53 -0.33 -7.07 -8.47
C MET A 53 0.63 -7.56 -7.39
N ARG A 54 1.90 -7.82 -7.75
CA ARG A 54 2.95 -8.14 -6.78
C ARG A 54 3.19 -7.00 -5.81
N ARG A 55 3.26 -5.75 -6.29
CA ARG A 55 3.44 -4.58 -5.41
C ARG A 55 2.25 -4.37 -4.47
N ILE A 56 1.01 -4.56 -4.95
CA ILE A 56 -0.20 -4.53 -4.11
C ILE A 56 -0.10 -5.58 -3.00
N THR A 57 0.32 -6.80 -3.33
CA THR A 57 0.48 -7.88 -2.34
C THR A 57 1.50 -7.52 -1.26
N GLN A 58 2.62 -6.88 -1.64
CA GLN A 58 3.62 -6.38 -0.69
C GLN A 58 3.05 -5.28 0.20
N ILE A 59 2.36 -4.28 -0.37
CA ILE A 59 1.72 -3.19 0.39
C ILE A 59 0.71 -3.75 1.39
N ARG A 60 -0.08 -4.76 1.02
CA ARG A 60 -1.01 -5.44 1.95
C ARG A 60 -0.29 -6.16 3.10
N SER A 61 0.92 -6.65 2.87
CA SER A 61 1.76 -7.21 3.93
C SER A 61 2.30 -6.10 4.84
N GLU A 62 2.84 -5.02 4.26
CA GLU A 62 3.36 -3.86 4.98
C GLU A 62 2.27 -3.22 5.86
N LYS A 63 1.06 -3.05 5.34
CA LYS A 63 -0.10 -2.55 6.09
C LYS A 63 -0.45 -3.41 7.29
N ARG A 64 -0.45 -4.75 7.13
CA ARG A 64 -0.74 -5.67 8.23
C ARG A 64 0.27 -5.57 9.37
N GLU A 65 1.55 -5.33 9.06
CA GLU A 65 2.55 -5.10 10.09
C GLU A 65 2.33 -3.77 10.82
N VAL A 66 1.93 -2.71 10.10
CA VAL A 66 1.59 -1.43 10.73
C VAL A 66 0.31 -1.53 11.58
N GLU A 67 -0.71 -2.25 11.11
CA GLU A 67 -1.95 -2.51 11.86
C GLU A 67 -1.68 -3.20 13.21
N LYS A 68 -0.79 -4.20 13.22
CA LYS A 68 -0.35 -4.87 14.45
C LYS A 68 0.38 -3.91 15.40
N ASN A 69 1.31 -3.10 14.87
CA ASN A 69 2.08 -2.14 15.69
C ASN A 69 1.19 -1.05 16.31
N LEU A 70 0.13 -0.67 15.60
CA LEU A 70 -0.85 0.33 16.05
C LEU A 70 -2.03 -0.27 16.83
N PHE A 71 -2.07 -1.60 17.01
CA PHE A 71 -3.19 -2.32 17.66
C PHE A 71 -4.55 -2.02 17.02
N LEU A 72 -4.60 -1.90 15.70
CA LEU A 72 -5.83 -1.60 14.97
C LEU A 72 -6.69 -2.86 14.73
N PHE A 73 -6.06 -4.04 14.66
CA PHE A 73 -6.69 -5.35 14.44
C PHE A 73 -5.88 -6.49 15.07
#